data_AF-A0A6G8DHY3-F1
#
_entry.id   AF-A0A6G8DHY3-F1
#
_cell.length_a   1.000
_cell.length_b   1.000
_cell.length_c   1.000
_cell.angle_alpha   90.00
_cell.angle_beta   90.00
_cell.angle_gamma   90.00
#
_symmetry.space_group_name_H-M   'P 1'
#
loop_
_entity.id
_entity.type
_entity.pdbx_description
1 polymer ?
#
loop_
_entity_poly.entity_id
_entity_poly.type
_entity_poly.pdbx_seq_one_letter_code
_entity_poly.pdbx_strand_id
1 'polypeptide(L)'
;MDSRKGYLLPLVFLSACAANPAQQPLTATGTLVQENGKYFLLGEDNRYHLNRMPQLNYEKYLGYELLIQGEIPSYCHQAWQDSIVKVHGGAEMVDLNRVDWSDCLEANKVSLVTADGPRLVYDWEKIDLEDYYF
;
A
#
# COMPACT_ATOMS: atom_id res chain seq x y z
N MET A 1 -3.48 21.13 64.98
CA MET A 1 -3.12 21.52 63.60
C MET A 1 -1.98 20.61 63.19
N ASP A 2 -2.26 19.54 62.43
CA ASP A 2 -1.21 18.73 61.83
C ASP A 2 -1.65 18.34 60.42
N SER A 3 -1.02 19.01 59.44
CA SER A 3 -1.32 18.91 58.02
C SER A 3 -0.46 17.80 57.41
N ARG A 4 -1.07 16.67 57.05
CA ARG A 4 -0.38 15.59 56.32
C ARG A 4 -0.23 16.00 54.85
N LYS A 5 1.00 16.33 54.45
CA LYS A 5 1.39 16.54 53.05
C LYS A 5 1.33 15.21 52.29
N GLY A 6 0.29 15.05 51.47
CA GLY A 6 0.23 14.00 50.46
C GLY A 6 1.16 14.37 49.29
N TYR A 7 2.23 13.60 49.10
CA TYR A 7 3.05 13.69 47.90
C TYR A 7 2.40 12.87 46.80
N LEU A 8 1.75 13.54 45.86
CA LEU A 8 1.33 12.95 44.58
C LEU A 8 2.58 12.84 43.69
N LEU A 9 3.06 11.62 43.50
CA LEU A 9 4.07 11.29 42.49
C LEU A 9 3.47 11.54 41.09
N PRO A 10 4.10 12.36 40.22
CA PRO A 10 3.66 12.50 38.85
C PRO A 10 4.02 11.20 38.11
N LEU A 11 3.00 10.42 37.76
CA LEU A 11 3.10 9.38 36.73
C LEU A 11 3.43 10.07 35.41
N VAL A 12 4.71 10.12 35.08
CA VAL A 12 5.19 10.41 33.74
C VAL A 12 4.73 9.25 32.87
N PHE A 13 3.55 9.39 32.27
CA PHE A 13 3.13 8.57 31.15
C PHE A 13 4.09 8.90 30.01
N LEU A 14 5.13 8.07 29.87
CA LEU A 14 5.91 7.98 28.65
C LEU A 14 4.91 7.65 27.55
N SER A 15 4.55 8.66 26.75
CA SER A 15 3.94 8.44 25.44
C SER A 15 4.96 7.65 24.64
N ALA A 16 4.86 6.33 24.72
CA ALA A 16 5.42 5.47 23.70
C ALA A 16 4.74 5.90 22.41
N CYS A 17 5.44 6.73 21.62
CA CYS A 17 5.22 6.74 20.19
C CYS A 17 5.40 5.28 19.80
N ALA A 18 4.28 4.57 19.57
CA ALA A 18 4.33 3.33 18.81
C ALA A 18 5.13 3.70 17.57
N ALA A 19 6.36 3.22 17.49
CA ALA A 19 7.20 3.41 16.33
C ALA A 19 6.45 2.69 15.21
N ASN A 20 5.64 3.44 14.46
CA ASN A 20 5.07 2.94 13.23
C ASN A 20 6.27 2.45 12.42
N PRO A 21 6.34 1.15 12.08
CA PRO A 21 7.45 0.66 11.28
C PRO A 21 7.55 1.54 10.05
N ALA A 22 8.72 2.14 9.85
CA ALA A 22 8.93 3.15 8.82
C ALA A 22 8.51 2.56 7.47
N GLN A 23 7.56 3.23 6.81
CA GLN A 23 7.22 2.97 5.42
C GLN A 23 8.53 2.99 4.61
N GLN A 24 8.82 1.89 3.92
CA GLN A 24 10.06 1.79 3.14
C GLN A 24 9.84 2.49 1.81
N PRO A 25 10.51 3.63 1.54
CA PRO A 25 10.37 4.28 0.25
C PRO A 25 10.94 3.38 -0.84
N LEU A 26 10.18 3.21 -1.92
CA LEU A 26 10.54 2.37 -3.06
C LEU A 26 10.38 3.15 -4.36
N THR A 27 11.30 2.92 -5.28
CA THR A 27 11.10 3.24 -6.70
C THR A 27 11.15 1.94 -7.48
N ALA A 28 10.09 1.64 -8.21
CA ALA A 28 9.96 0.43 -9.01
C ALA A 28 9.61 0.78 -10.46
N THR A 29 10.19 0.04 -11.39
CA THR A 29 9.86 0.13 -12.82
C THR A 29 9.36 -1.23 -13.28
N GLY A 30 8.33 -1.26 -14.09
CA GLY A 30 7.84 -2.50 -14.67
C GLY A 30 6.62 -2.31 -15.56
N THR A 31 6.18 -3.40 -16.18
CA THR A 31 4.99 -3.40 -17.03
C THR A 31 3.74 -3.55 -16.17
N LEU A 32 2.75 -2.68 -16.40
CA LEU A 32 1.46 -2.79 -15.74
C LEU A 32 0.63 -3.91 -16.37
N VAL A 33 0.18 -4.85 -15.54
CA VAL A 33 -0.71 -5.94 -15.95
C VAL A 33 -1.93 -6.03 -15.05
N GLN A 34 -2.96 -6.73 -15.54
CA GLN A 34 -4.14 -7.07 -14.75
C GLN A 34 -4.30 -8.58 -14.68
N GLU A 35 -4.44 -9.11 -13.46
CA GLU A 35 -4.70 -10.52 -13.21
C GLU A 35 -5.81 -10.66 -12.15
N ASN A 36 -6.84 -11.47 -12.43
CA ASN A 36 -7.96 -11.69 -11.50
C ASN A 36 -8.62 -10.39 -10.98
N GLY A 37 -8.68 -9.35 -11.82
CA GLY A 37 -9.27 -8.06 -11.47
C GLY A 37 -8.38 -7.13 -10.62
N LYS A 38 -7.13 -7.53 -10.34
CA LYS A 38 -6.13 -6.75 -9.62
C LYS A 38 -5.04 -6.25 -10.55
N TYR A 39 -4.38 -5.16 -10.16
CA TYR A 39 -3.30 -4.56 -10.93
C TYR A 39 -1.95 -4.90 -10.34
N PHE A 40 -0.99 -5.22 -11.20
CA PHE A 40 0.37 -5.56 -10.80
C PHE A 40 1.38 -4.81 -11.64
N LEU A 41 2.48 -4.41 -11.01
CA LEU A 41 3.68 -3.95 -11.69
C LEU A 41 4.67 -5.11 -11.78
N LEU A 42 4.91 -5.60 -13.00
CA LEU A 42 5.88 -6.67 -13.27
C LEU A 42 7.22 -6.04 -13.68
N GLY A 43 8.17 -6.00 -12.75
CA GLY A 43 9.57 -5.70 -13.04
C GLY A 43 10.33 -6.96 -13.48
N GLU A 44 11.65 -6.84 -13.65
CA GLU A 44 12.50 -7.97 -14.07
C GLU A 44 12.53 -9.10 -13.02
N ASP A 45 12.75 -8.74 -11.75
CA ASP A 45 12.88 -9.71 -10.63
C ASP A 45 11.76 -9.57 -9.58
N ASN A 46 10.93 -8.53 -9.69
CA ASN A 46 9.95 -8.18 -8.66
C ASN A 46 8.55 -8.05 -9.26
N ARG A 47 7.56 -8.40 -8.45
CA ARG A 47 6.15 -8.20 -8.74
C ARG A 47 5.51 -7.48 -7.57
N TYR A 48 4.84 -6.37 -7.87
CA TYR A 48 4.15 -5.57 -6.86
C TYR A 48 2.66 -5.53 -7.13
N HIS A 49 1.85 -5.78 -6.12
CA HIS A 49 0.41 -5.53 -6.18
C HIS A 49 0.16 -4.03 -5.99
N LEU A 50 -0.58 -3.41 -6.91
CA LEU A 50 -0.86 -1.98 -6.84
C LEU A 50 -2.16 -1.73 -6.08
N ASN A 51 -2.08 -0.94 -5.02
CA ASN A 51 -3.25 -0.49 -4.29
C ASN A 51 -4.16 0.35 -5.18
N ARG A 52 -5.48 0.21 -5.00
CA ARG A 52 -6.46 0.99 -5.77
C ARG A 52 -6.32 2.47 -5.43
N MET A 53 -6.18 3.31 -6.45
CA MET A 53 -6.09 4.75 -6.32
C MET A 53 -7.30 5.40 -7.00
N PRO A 54 -8.14 6.16 -6.27
CA PRO A 54 -9.35 6.74 -6.84
C PRO A 54 -9.10 7.62 -8.08
N GLN A 55 -7.95 8.30 -8.11
CA GLN A 55 -7.63 9.29 -9.15
C GLN A 55 -6.71 8.75 -10.25
N LEU A 56 -6.18 7.54 -10.09
CA LEU A 56 -5.38 6.89 -11.11
C LEU A 56 -6.14 5.71 -11.71
N ASN A 57 -6.64 5.89 -12.93
CA ASN A 57 -7.24 4.79 -13.68
C ASN A 57 -6.14 3.92 -14.33
N TYR A 58 -5.77 2.84 -13.64
CA TYR A 58 -4.79 1.86 -14.12
C TYR A 58 -5.15 1.21 -15.47
N GLU A 59 -6.44 1.07 -15.81
CA GLU A 59 -6.86 0.43 -17.08
C GLU A 59 -6.27 1.14 -18.30
N LYS A 60 -6.09 2.47 -18.22
CA LYS A 60 -5.52 3.27 -19.31
C LYS A 60 -4.06 2.96 -19.61
N TYR A 61 -3.36 2.30 -18.68
CA TYR A 61 -1.92 2.06 -18.75
C TYR A 61 -1.57 0.57 -18.84
N LEU A 62 -2.55 -0.31 -19.04
CA LEU A 62 -2.31 -1.75 -19.18
C LEU A 62 -1.37 -2.03 -20.36
N GLY A 63 -0.37 -2.88 -20.13
CA GLY A 63 0.66 -3.23 -21.10
C GLY A 63 1.76 -2.19 -21.28
N TYR A 64 1.67 -1.03 -20.62
CA TYR A 64 2.73 -0.02 -20.64
C TYR A 64 3.68 -0.18 -19.47
N GLU A 65 4.91 0.26 -19.67
CA GLU A 65 5.90 0.36 -18.62
C GLU A 65 5.69 1.62 -17.79
N LEU A 66 5.65 1.45 -16.47
CA LEU A 66 5.47 2.51 -15.50
C LEU A 66 6.68 2.59 -14.58
N LEU A 67 7.07 3.82 -14.24
CA LEU A 67 7.97 4.13 -13.14
C LEU A 67 7.13 4.64 -11.97
N ILE A 68 7.14 3.90 -10.87
CA ILE A 68 6.37 4.19 -9.67
C ILE A 68 7.32 4.55 -8.52
N GLN A 69 7.11 5.72 -7.92
CA GLN A 69 7.72 6.10 -6.66
C GLN A 69 6.65 6.01 -5.58
N GLY A 70 6.96 5.37 -4.47
CA GLY A 70 5.95 5.07 -3.46
C GLY A 70 6.56 4.42 -2.23
N GLU A 71 5.77 3.59 -1.59
CA GLU A 71 6.16 2.86 -0.39
C GLU A 71 5.51 1.48 -0.33
N ILE A 72 6.18 0.57 0.37
CA ILE A 72 5.56 -0.69 0.80
C ILE A 72 4.93 -0.42 2.16
N PRO A 73 3.58 -0.39 2.27
CA PRO A 73 2.92 -0.17 3.54
C PRO A 73 3.20 -1.36 4.47
N SER A 74 3.34 -1.06 5.76
CA SER A 74 3.53 -2.09 6.80
C SER A 74 2.35 -3.06 6.93
N TYR A 75 1.20 -2.72 6.34
CA TYR A 75 -0.05 -3.47 6.35
C TYR A 75 -0.39 -4.05 4.97
N CYS A 76 0.52 -4.76 4.30
CA CYS A 76 0.14 -5.52 3.10
C CYS A 76 -0.50 -6.87 3.49
N HIS A 77 -1.83 -6.89 3.67
CA HIS A 77 -2.58 -8.10 4.08
C HIS A 77 -3.45 -8.73 2.98
N GLN A 78 -3.40 -8.24 1.74
CA GLN A 78 -4.26 -8.77 0.66
C GLN A 78 -3.94 -10.22 0.28
N ALA A 79 -2.66 -10.63 0.35
CA ALA A 79 -2.23 -12.00 0.10
C ALA A 79 -3.03 -13.06 0.88
N TRP A 80 -3.28 -12.78 2.16
CA TRP A 80 -3.90 -13.74 3.07
C TRP A 80 -5.42 -13.78 2.95
N GLN A 81 -6.09 -12.65 2.74
CA GLN A 81 -7.55 -12.61 2.67
C GLN A 81 -8.09 -13.27 1.39
N ASP A 82 -7.40 -13.12 0.26
CA ASP A 82 -7.85 -13.66 -1.04
C ASP A 82 -7.63 -15.17 -1.18
N SER A 83 -6.86 -15.77 -0.27
CA SER A 83 -6.65 -17.22 -0.19
C SER A 83 -7.64 -17.93 0.74
N ILE A 84 -8.50 -17.19 1.45
CA ILE A 84 -9.54 -17.76 2.31
C ILE A 84 -10.68 -18.31 1.45
N VAL A 85 -10.77 -19.63 1.40
CA VAL A 85 -11.88 -20.36 0.80
C VAL A 85 -12.89 -20.70 1.89
N LYS A 86 -14.14 -20.27 1.71
CA LYS A 86 -15.26 -20.70 2.55
C LYS A 86 -15.66 -22.12 2.15
N VAL A 87 -15.43 -23.10 3.02
CA VAL A 87 -15.93 -24.46 2.84
C VAL A 87 -17.31 -24.63 3.46
N HIS A 88 -18.10 -25.57 2.91
CA HIS A 88 -19.43 -25.89 3.42
C HIS A 88 -19.36 -26.25 4.92
N GLY A 89 -20.08 -25.50 5.76
CA GLY A 89 -20.06 -25.64 7.22
C GLY A 89 -19.45 -24.47 7.99
N GLY A 90 -19.00 -23.41 7.30
CA GLY A 90 -18.56 -22.16 7.93
C GLY A 90 -17.11 -22.18 8.42
N ALA A 91 -16.35 -23.24 8.13
CA ALA A 91 -14.90 -23.23 8.31
C ALA A 91 -14.23 -22.41 7.18
N GLU A 92 -13.25 -21.61 7.54
CA GLU A 92 -12.37 -20.90 6.62
C GLU A 92 -11.11 -21.74 6.43
N MET A 93 -10.80 -22.08 5.17
CA MET A 93 -9.58 -22.78 4.79
C MET A 93 -8.72 -21.88 3.93
N VAL A 94 -7.42 -21.84 4.19
CA VAL A 94 -6.46 -21.07 3.38
C VAL A 94 -5.89 -21.98 2.29
N ASP A 95 -6.12 -21.64 1.02
CA ASP A 95 -5.43 -22.28 -0.11
C ASP A 95 -4.12 -21.55 -0.38
N LEU A 96 -3.03 -22.09 0.15
CA LEU A 96 -1.68 -21.53 0.03
C LEU A 96 -1.21 -21.38 -1.42
N ASN A 97 -1.75 -22.16 -2.36
CA ASN A 97 -1.39 -22.05 -3.78
C ASN A 97 -2.07 -20.85 -4.46
N ARG A 98 -3.03 -20.21 -3.79
CA ARG A 98 -3.74 -19.02 -4.27
C ARG A 98 -3.30 -17.75 -3.55
N VAL A 99 -2.39 -17.87 -2.58
CA VAL A 99 -1.78 -16.72 -1.89
C VAL A 99 -0.85 -16.03 -2.89
N ASP A 100 -1.21 -14.80 -3.25
CA ASP A 100 -0.32 -13.92 -4.00
C ASP A 100 0.64 -13.25 -3.00
N TRP A 101 1.90 -13.68 -2.97
CA TRP A 101 2.94 -13.20 -2.06
C TRP A 101 3.59 -11.88 -2.51
N SER A 102 3.05 -11.22 -3.54
CA SER A 102 3.57 -9.93 -4.01
C SER A 102 3.44 -8.86 -2.93
N ASP A 103 4.48 -8.05 -2.77
CA ASP A 103 4.41 -6.88 -1.89
C ASP A 103 3.43 -5.84 -2.46
N CYS A 104 2.71 -5.15 -1.57
CA CYS A 104 1.84 -4.05 -1.95
C CYS A 104 2.71 -2.81 -2.22
N LEU A 105 2.41 -2.09 -3.30
CA LEU A 105 3.01 -0.82 -3.61
C LEU A 105 1.94 0.27 -3.62
N GLU A 106 2.06 1.18 -2.66
CA GLU A 106 1.29 2.42 -2.62
C GLU A 106 2.10 3.50 -3.32
N ALA A 107 1.66 3.88 -4.53
CA ALA A 107 2.31 4.89 -5.34
C ALA A 107 2.04 6.31 -4.83
N ASN A 108 3.11 7.07 -4.61
CA ASN A 108 3.07 8.52 -4.42
C ASN A 108 3.13 9.25 -5.78
N LYS A 109 3.93 8.74 -6.72
CA LYS A 109 4.07 9.28 -8.08
C LYS A 109 4.11 8.15 -9.09
N VAL A 110 3.43 8.32 -10.21
CA VAL A 110 3.47 7.38 -11.34
C VAL A 110 3.82 8.14 -12.60
N SER A 111 4.82 7.63 -13.31
CA SER A 111 5.22 8.11 -14.62
C SER A 111 5.08 7.01 -15.66
N LEU A 112 4.50 7.33 -16.80
CA LEU A 112 4.49 6.47 -17.98
C LEU A 112 5.86 6.54 -18.65
N VAL A 113 6.52 5.42 -18.85
CA VAL A 113 7.78 5.37 -19.60
C VAL A 113 7.45 5.45 -21.09
N THR A 114 7.98 6.46 -21.76
CA THR A 114 7.80 6.70 -23.20
C THR A 114 9.15 6.75 -23.90
N ALA A 115 9.17 6.74 -25.24
CA ALA A 115 10.40 6.87 -26.01
C ALA A 115 11.15 8.19 -25.73
N ASP A 116 10.41 9.26 -25.38
CA ASP A 116 10.98 10.58 -25.04
C ASP A 116 11.35 10.71 -23.55
N GLY A 117 11.18 9.63 -22.78
CA GLY A 117 11.45 9.56 -21.34
C GLY A 117 10.19 9.42 -20.47
N PRO A 118 10.34 9.37 -19.13
CA PRO A 118 9.21 9.25 -18.21
C PRO A 118 8.33 10.50 -18.22
N ARG A 119 7.03 10.30 -18.44
CA ARG A 119 5.99 11.33 -18.37
C ARG A 119 5.16 11.14 -17.11
N LEU A 120 5.16 12.12 -16.21
CA LEU A 120 4.33 12.10 -15.01
C LEU A 120 2.84 12.02 -15.37
N VAL A 121 2.15 11.02 -14.83
CA VAL A 121 0.71 10.79 -15.04
C VAL A 121 -0.09 10.82 -13.74
N TYR A 122 0.59 10.75 -12.60
CA TYR A 122 -0.01 10.83 -11.27
C TYR A 122 1.01 11.37 -10.27
N ASP A 123 0.55 12.25 -9.38
CA ASP A 123 1.36 12.82 -8.30
C ASP A 123 0.46 13.14 -7.11
N TRP A 124 0.54 12.32 -6.07
CA TRP A 124 -0.26 12.43 -4.86
C TRP A 124 -0.16 13.81 -4.19
N GLU A 125 1.02 14.43 -4.20
CA GLU A 125 1.25 15.72 -3.54
C GLU A 125 0.59 16.90 -4.27
N LYS A 126 0.20 16.71 -5.53
CA LYS A 126 -0.42 17.75 -6.37
C LYS A 126 -1.92 17.58 -6.54
N ILE A 127 -2.50 16.59 -5.86
CA ILE A 127 -3.93 16.35 -5.86
C ILE A 127 -4.57 17.30 -4.86
N ASP A 128 -5.42 18.20 -5.34
CA ASP A 128 -6.22 19.05 -4.46
C ASP A 128 -7.35 18.24 -3.82
N LEU A 129 -7.73 18.57 -2.58
CA LEU A 129 -8.76 17.85 -1.81
C LEU A 129 -10.15 17.84 -2.50
N GLU A 130 -10.38 18.70 -3.48
CA GLU A 130 -11.61 18.75 -4.28
C GLU A 130 -11.72 17.59 -5.31
N ASP A 131 -10.62 16.90 -5.60
CA ASP A 131 -10.58 15.76 -6.54
C ASP A 131 -11.03 14.43 -5.90
N TYR A 132 -11.45 14.44 -4.63
CA TYR A 132 -12.07 13.31 -3.95
C TYR A 132 -13.59 13.33 -4.17
N TYR A 133 -14.07 12.52 -5.12
CA TYR A 133 -15.50 12.21 -5.22
C TYR A 133 -15.85 11.24 -4.07
N PHE A 134 -16.40 11.77 -2.97
CA PHE A 134 -17.00 10.99 -1.87
C PHE A 134 -18.35 10.38 -2.27
#